data_AF-A0A7W8LFD4-F1
#
_entry.id   AF-A0A7W8LFD4-F1
#
_cell.length_a   1.000
_cell.length_b   1.000
_cell.length_c   1.000
_cell.angle_alpha   90.00
_cell.angle_beta   90.00
_cell.angle_gamma   90.00
#
_symmetry.space_group_name_H-M   'P 1'
#
loop_
_entity.id
_entity.type
_entity.pdbx_description
1 polymer ?
#
loop_
_entity_poly.entity_id
_entity_poly.type
_entity_poly.pdbx_seq_one_letter_code
_entity_poly.pdbx_strand_id
1 'polypeptide(L)'
;METKAVGRRLGSKNYSKAFRAMVVAQSNDPARSIADVAQEHGLNANMIARWRRAHERAQSNTQAQPSETFIPVHLPVPAHLTSSIVVECGAVRVRFDGPLDLSALRTVLATLRSSS
;
A
#
# COMPACT_ATOMS: atom_id res chain seq x y z
N MET A 1 -2.11 47.49 -18.01
CA MET A 1 -0.67 47.80 -17.99
C MET A 1 0.09 46.50 -17.86
N GLU A 2 0.82 46.16 -18.91
CA GLU A 2 1.46 44.87 -19.21
C GLU A 2 2.66 44.57 -18.31
N THR A 3 2.93 43.27 -18.09
CA THR A 3 4.32 42.78 -18.22
C THR A 3 4.33 41.50 -19.06
N LYS A 4 4.35 41.70 -20.37
CA LYS A 4 4.75 40.69 -21.35
C LYS A 4 6.24 40.41 -21.13
N ALA A 5 6.57 39.40 -20.33
CA ALA A 5 7.96 39.00 -20.10
C ALA A 5 8.50 38.28 -21.34
N VAL A 6 9.13 39.04 -22.23
CA VAL A 6 9.92 38.54 -23.36
C VAL A 6 11.28 38.06 -22.84
N GLY A 7 11.59 36.79 -23.14
CA GLY A 7 12.96 36.31 -23.28
C GLY A 7 13.62 35.68 -22.05
N ARG A 8 13.53 34.35 -21.92
CA ARG A 8 14.65 33.39 -22.08
C ARG A 8 14.24 31.99 -21.60
N ARG A 9 14.43 31.00 -22.49
CA ARG A 9 14.01 29.57 -22.48
C ARG A 9 12.56 29.30 -22.89
N LEU A 10 12.43 28.95 -24.17
CA LEU A 10 11.23 28.38 -24.79
C LEU A 10 10.91 27.04 -24.10
N GLY A 11 9.93 27.02 -23.19
CA GLY A 11 9.44 25.76 -22.60
C GLY A 11 9.02 25.79 -21.13
N SER A 12 9.39 26.80 -20.34
CA SER A 12 8.87 26.94 -18.97
C SER A 12 8.47 28.38 -18.72
N LYS A 13 7.17 28.68 -18.86
CA LYS A 13 6.60 29.87 -18.23
C LYS A 13 6.79 29.68 -16.71
N ASN A 14 7.81 30.34 -16.15
CA ASN A 14 8.07 30.35 -14.72
C ASN A 14 7.00 31.20 -14.04
N TYR A 15 5.78 30.67 -13.92
CA TYR A 15 4.72 31.30 -13.15
C TYR A 15 5.17 31.43 -11.69
N SER A 16 5.01 32.63 -11.12
CA SER A 16 5.34 32.90 -9.73
C SER A 16 4.51 32.01 -8.80
N LYS A 17 5.05 31.70 -7.61
CA LYS A 17 4.33 30.88 -6.62
C LYS A 17 2.98 31.51 -6.24
N ALA A 18 2.93 32.84 -6.13
CA ALA A 18 1.72 33.59 -5.86
C ALA A 18 0.66 33.42 -6.97
N PHE A 19 1.06 33.51 -8.24
CA PHE A 19 0.13 33.30 -9.35
C PHE A 19 -0.41 31.87 -9.38
N ARG A 20 0.45 30.86 -9.17
CA ARG A 20 0.01 29.47 -9.10
C ARG A 20 -0.97 29.24 -7.94
N ALA A 21 -0.72 29.82 -6.77
CA ALA A 21 -1.60 29.69 -5.61
C ALA A 21 -2.98 30.33 -5.86
N MET A 22 -3.02 31.52 -6.49
CA MET A 22 -4.26 32.18 -6.88
C MET A 22 -5.09 31.32 -7.85
N VAL A 23 -4.45 30.79 -8.89
CA VAL A 23 -5.12 29.94 -9.89
C VAL A 23 -5.61 28.62 -9.25
N VAL A 24 -4.80 28.00 -8.39
CA VAL A 24 -5.21 26.79 -7.66
C VAL A 24 -6.42 27.06 -6.76
N ALA A 25 -6.42 28.19 -6.02
CA ALA A 25 -7.54 28.58 -5.17
C ALA A 25 -8.84 28.76 -5.98
N GLN A 26 -8.78 29.41 -7.14
CA GLN A 26 -9.94 29.55 -8.03
C GLN A 26 -10.43 28.20 -8.58
N SER A 27 -9.51 27.26 -8.85
CA SER A 27 -9.86 25.90 -9.32
C SER A 27 -10.35 24.94 -8.22
N ASN A 28 -10.28 25.34 -6.96
CA ASN A 28 -10.82 24.57 -5.84
C ASN A 28 -12.29 24.91 -5.56
N ASP A 29 -12.85 25.91 -6.24
CA ASP A 29 -14.27 26.24 -6.19
C ASP A 29 -15.10 25.11 -6.83
N PRO A 30 -16.03 24.47 -6.09
CA PRO A 30 -16.88 23.41 -6.64
C PRO A 30 -17.85 23.88 -7.73
N ALA A 31 -18.08 25.18 -7.86
CA ALA A 31 -18.95 25.76 -8.89
C ALA A 31 -18.26 25.94 -10.24
N ARG A 32 -16.92 25.81 -10.32
CA ARG A 32 -16.13 26.08 -11.53
C ARG A 32 -15.33 24.87 -11.96
N SER A 33 -15.28 24.60 -13.26
CA SER A 33 -14.39 23.56 -13.78
C SER A 33 -12.94 24.08 -13.87
N ILE A 34 -11.98 23.16 -13.70
CA ILE A 34 -10.56 23.44 -13.94
C ILE A 34 -10.33 23.94 -15.39
N ALA A 35 -11.14 23.48 -16.34
CA ALA A 35 -11.07 23.91 -17.74
C ALA A 35 -11.46 25.38 -17.91
N ASP A 36 -12.50 25.85 -17.21
CA ASP A 36 -12.96 27.24 -17.30
C ASP A 36 -11.94 28.20 -16.69
N VAL A 37 -11.36 27.83 -15.55
CA VAL A 37 -10.25 28.56 -14.93
C VAL A 37 -9.03 28.57 -15.85
N ALA A 38 -8.73 27.45 -16.51
CA ALA A 38 -7.64 27.39 -17.47
C ALA A 38 -7.86 28.32 -18.67
N GLN A 39 -9.08 28.40 -19.19
CA GLN A 39 -9.43 29.26 -20.32
C GLN A 39 -9.30 30.74 -19.96
N GLU A 40 -9.80 31.14 -18.79
CA GLU A 40 -9.73 32.54 -18.31
C GLU A 40 -8.28 33.03 -18.18
N HIS A 41 -7.38 32.15 -17.72
CA HIS A 41 -5.97 32.49 -17.51
C HIS A 41 -5.05 32.12 -18.69
N GLY A 42 -5.60 31.59 -19.79
CA GLY A 42 -4.82 31.12 -20.95
C GLY A 42 -3.80 30.02 -20.59
N LEU A 43 -4.18 29.13 -19.67
CA LEU A 43 -3.36 28.03 -19.14
C LEU A 43 -3.84 26.69 -19.67
N ASN A 44 -3.01 25.65 -19.51
CA ASN A 44 -3.43 24.28 -19.74
C ASN A 44 -4.08 23.74 -18.45
N ALA A 45 -5.28 23.15 -18.55
CA ALA A 45 -5.98 22.53 -17.41
C ALA A 45 -5.12 21.48 -16.67
N ASN A 46 -4.30 20.72 -17.40
CA ASN A 46 -3.37 19.74 -16.82
C ASN A 46 -2.32 20.41 -15.91
N MET A 47 -1.93 21.64 -16.23
CA MET A 47 -0.96 22.39 -15.42
C MET A 47 -1.58 22.81 -14.08
N ILE A 48 -2.84 23.25 -14.10
CA ILE A 48 -3.59 23.61 -12.89
C ILE A 48 -3.82 22.38 -12.02
N ALA A 49 -4.22 21.25 -12.61
CA ALA A 49 -4.39 19.99 -11.89
C ALA A 49 -3.08 19.52 -11.22
N ARG A 50 -1.93 19.68 -11.90
CA ARG A 50 -0.61 19.39 -11.31
C ARG A 50 -0.28 20.33 -10.15
N TRP A 51 -0.56 21.62 -10.28
CA TRP A 51 -0.33 22.59 -9.20
C TRP A 51 -1.24 22.35 -7.99
N ARG A 52 -2.50 21.97 -8.22
CA ARG A 52 -3.45 21.61 -7.16
C ARG A 52 -2.97 20.43 -6.34
N ARG A 53 -2.55 19.33 -6.99
CA ARG A 53 -1.97 18.16 -6.30
C ARG A 53 -0.69 18.50 -5.52
N ALA A 54 0.16 19.34 -6.08
CA ALA A 54 1.38 19.79 -5.39
C ALA A 54 1.06 20.64 -4.15
N HIS A 55 0.01 21.47 -4.23
CA HIS A 55 -0.48 22.28 -3.12
C HIS A 55 -1.08 21.42 -2.00
N GLU A 56 -1.95 20.45 -2.35
CA GLU A 56 -2.54 19.49 -1.41
C GLU A 56 -1.46 18.69 -0.69
N ARG A 57 -0.41 18.21 -1.40
CA ARG A 57 0.72 17.51 -0.78
C ARG A 57 1.53 18.40 0.17
N ALA A 58 1.76 19.66 -0.20
CA ALA A 58 2.46 20.60 0.68
C ALA A 58 1.66 20.91 1.95
N GLN A 59 0.33 21.02 1.83
CA GLN A 59 -0.57 21.19 2.97
C GLN A 59 -0.64 19.93 3.85
N SER A 60 -0.68 18.74 3.25
CA SER A 60 -0.66 17.44 3.96
C SER A 60 0.68 17.12 4.65
N ASN A 61 1.76 17.82 4.30
CA ASN A 61 3.03 17.72 5.02
C ASN A 61 3.11 18.70 6.21
N THR A 62 2.19 19.68 6.28
CA THR A 62 2.12 20.71 7.32
C THR A 62 1.01 20.41 8.34
N GLN A 63 -0.12 19.91 7.88
CA GLN A 63 -1.10 19.23 8.74
C GLN A 63 -0.57 17.82 8.97
N ALA A 64 -0.35 17.46 10.23
CA ALA A 64 0.02 16.11 10.64
C ALA A 64 -0.68 15.09 9.75
N GLN A 65 0.12 14.21 9.13
CA GLN A 65 -0.35 13.10 8.29
C GLN A 65 -1.67 12.58 8.87
N PRO A 66 -2.77 12.45 8.09
CA PRO A 66 -3.89 11.69 8.58
C PRO A 66 -3.29 10.34 8.94
N SER A 67 -3.27 10.01 10.23
CA SER A 67 -2.76 8.74 10.71
C SER A 67 -3.56 7.70 9.95
N GLU A 68 -2.94 7.10 8.92
CA GLU A 68 -3.50 5.98 8.19
C GLU A 68 -3.80 4.95 9.27
N THR A 69 -5.07 4.86 9.63
CA THR A 69 -5.50 4.01 10.73
C THR A 69 -5.52 2.61 10.14
N PHE A 70 -4.39 1.93 10.29
CA PHE A 70 -4.29 0.53 9.91
C PHE A 70 -5.21 -0.28 10.83
N ILE A 71 -6.26 -0.84 10.25
CA ILE A 71 -7.12 -1.77 10.95
C ILE A 71 -6.41 -3.12 10.94
N PRO A 72 -6.10 -3.72 12.11
CA PRO A 72 -5.50 -5.04 12.15
C PRO A 72 -6.48 -6.07 11.59
N VAL A 73 -6.12 -6.68 10.47
CA VAL A 73 -6.84 -7.81 9.89
C VAL A 73 -6.29 -9.09 10.51
N HIS A 74 -7.09 -9.77 11.32
CA HIS A 74 -6.73 -11.09 11.83
C HIS A 74 -6.85 -12.12 10.72
N LEU A 75 -5.72 -12.63 10.24
CA LEU A 75 -5.71 -13.79 9.36
C LEU A 75 -5.98 -15.04 10.22
N PRO A 76 -6.84 -15.97 9.76
CA PRO A 76 -6.95 -17.27 10.41
C PRO A 76 -5.58 -17.96 10.35
N VAL A 77 -5.07 -18.35 11.51
CA VAL A 77 -3.86 -19.17 11.60
C VAL A 77 -4.14 -20.45 10.82
N PRO A 78 -3.33 -20.79 9.79
CA PRO A 78 -3.53 -22.03 9.07
C PRO A 78 -3.47 -23.18 10.08
N ALA A 79 -4.54 -23.97 10.14
CA ALA A 79 -4.57 -25.17 10.96
C ALA A 79 -3.33 -26.01 10.59
N HIS A 80 -2.48 -26.28 11.57
CA HIS A 80 -1.31 -27.12 11.37
C HIS A 80 -1.78 -28.41 10.71
N LEU A 81 -1.23 -28.72 9.53
CA LEU A 81 -1.46 -29.99 8.87
C LEU A 81 -0.98 -31.08 9.83
N THR A 82 -1.91 -31.74 10.51
CA THR A 82 -1.61 -32.87 11.38
C THR A 82 -1.24 -34.04 10.47
N SER A 83 0.05 -34.22 10.23
CA SER A 83 0.56 -35.39 9.53
C SER A 83 0.30 -36.62 10.39
N SER A 84 -0.46 -37.58 9.86
CA SER A 84 -0.69 -38.88 10.52
C SER A 84 0.25 -39.91 9.91
N ILE A 85 0.94 -40.69 10.76
CA ILE A 85 1.80 -41.80 10.33
C ILE A 85 1.29 -43.08 10.98
N VAL A 86 1.19 -44.15 10.18
CA VAL A 86 0.83 -45.48 10.66
C VAL A 86 2.02 -46.42 10.46
N VAL A 87 2.39 -47.13 11.52
CA VAL A 87 3.42 -48.18 11.51
C VAL A 87 2.75 -49.52 11.75
N GLU A 88 2.98 -50.47 10.86
CA GLU A 88 2.46 -51.84 10.98
C GLU A 88 3.63 -52.82 11.14
N CYS A 89 3.56 -53.69 12.15
CA CYS A 89 4.55 -54.72 12.43
C CYS A 89 3.83 -56.00 12.88
N GLY A 90 3.68 -56.97 11.97
CA GLY A 90 2.94 -58.21 12.23
C GLY A 90 1.47 -57.94 12.59
N ALA A 91 1.05 -58.33 13.79
CA ALA A 91 -0.30 -58.09 14.30
C ALA A 91 -0.49 -56.70 14.97
N VAL A 92 0.58 -55.90 15.08
CA VAL A 92 0.56 -54.61 15.79
C VAL A 92 0.47 -53.44 14.79
N ARG A 93 -0.50 -52.55 15.03
CA ARG A 93 -0.68 -51.29 14.29
C ARG A 93 -0.58 -50.12 15.26
N VAL A 94 0.34 -49.19 15.00
CA VAL A 94 0.51 -47.97 15.78
C VAL A 94 0.22 -46.77 14.89
N ARG A 95 -0.65 -45.86 15.35
CA ARG A 95 -1.02 -44.63 14.65
C ARG A 95 -0.54 -43.42 15.45
N PHE A 96 0.13 -42.50 14.78
CA PHE A 96 0.58 -41.22 15.32
C PHE A 96 -0.22 -40.12 14.65
N ASP A 97 -0.91 -39.28 15.44
CA ASP A 97 -1.66 -38.14 14.94
C ASP A 97 -1.08 -36.85 15.52
N GLY A 98 -0.71 -35.91 14.65
CA GLY A 98 -0.24 -34.58 15.06
C GLY A 98 1.27 -34.37 14.89
N PRO A 99 1.86 -33.38 15.59
CA PRO A 99 3.28 -33.08 15.45
C PRO A 99 4.11 -34.29 15.91
N LEU A 100 4.84 -34.88 14.97
CA LEU A 100 5.59 -36.10 15.18
C LEU A 100 6.82 -35.80 16.05
N ASP A 101 6.76 -36.23 17.31
CA ASP A 101 7.94 -36.31 18.15
C ASP A 101 8.81 -37.50 17.71
N LEU A 102 9.99 -37.17 17.17
CA LEU A 102 10.96 -38.15 16.70
C LEU A 102 11.49 -39.03 17.84
N SER A 103 11.48 -38.56 19.09
CA SER A 103 11.93 -39.34 20.25
C SER A 103 10.94 -40.46 20.60
N ALA A 104 9.65 -40.11 20.64
CA ALA A 104 8.56 -41.07 20.81
C ALA A 104 8.55 -42.10 19.67
N LEU A 105 8.67 -41.65 18.41
CA LEU A 105 8.70 -42.54 17.25
C LEU A 105 9.87 -43.52 17.29
N ARG A 106 11.09 -43.04 17.62
CA ARG A 106 12.28 -43.91 17.72
C ARG A 106 12.14 -44.94 18.83
N THR A 107 11.54 -44.57 19.97
CA THR A 107 11.30 -45.48 21.09
C THR A 107 10.31 -46.58 20.71
N VAL A 108 9.21 -46.23 20.03
CA VAL A 108 8.22 -47.21 19.56
C VAL A 108 8.83 -48.15 18.52
N LEU A 109 9.59 -47.63 17.55
CA LEU A 109 10.26 -48.48 16.55
C LEU A 109 11.30 -49.41 17.17
N ALA A 110 12.06 -48.94 18.17
CA ALA A 110 13.05 -49.76 18.87
C ALA A 110 12.39 -50.89 19.68
N THR A 111 11.27 -50.61 20.36
CA THR A 111 10.52 -51.60 21.14
C THR A 111 9.83 -52.63 20.24
N LEU A 112 9.26 -52.22 19.11
CA LEU A 112 8.70 -53.15 18.12
C LEU A 112 9.77 -54.07 17.54
N ARG A 113 10.99 -53.56 17.29
CA ARG A 113 12.12 -54.36 16.79
C ARG A 113 12.66 -55.35 17.82
N SER A 114 12.61 -55.03 19.12
CA SER A 114 13.03 -55.95 20.19
C SER A 114 12.00 -57.03 20.55
N SER A 115 10.77 -56.91 20.04
CA SER A 115 9.67 -57.85 20.28
C SER A 115 9.48 -58.87 19.15
N SER A 116 10.40 -58.89 18.17
CA SER A 116 10.42 -59.84 17.05
C SER A 116 11.51 -60.88 17.21
#